data_AF-A0A7Z9WZ08-F1
#
_entry.id   AF-A0A7Z9WZ08-F1
#
_cell.length_a   1.000
_cell.length_b   1.000
_cell.length_c   1.000
_cell.angle_alpha   90.00
_cell.angle_beta   90.00
_cell.angle_gamma   90.00
#
_symmetry.space_group_name_H-M   'P 1'
#
loop_
_entity.id
_entity.type
_entity.pdbx_description
1 polymer ?
#
loop_
_entity_poly.entity_id
_entity_poly.type
_entity_poly.pdbx_seq_one_letter_code
_entity_poly.pdbx_strand_id
1 'polypeptide(L)' 'TEKGVESGADMVNKLFDKGILINFAGNAVLRFLPPLIITKEEIDQLLTGLGEVLAEYQD' A
#
# COMPACT_ATOMS: atom_id res chain seq x y z
N THR A 1 2.10 -5.20 12.68
CA THR A 1 2.62 -4.72 13.98
C THR A 1 1.63 -3.72 14.55
N GLU A 2 1.63 -3.45 15.85
CA GLU A 2 0.76 -2.42 16.45
C GLU A 2 1.00 -1.04 15.79
N LYS A 3 2.27 -0.67 15.59
CA LYS A 3 2.68 0.54 14.85
C LYS A 3 2.11 0.62 13.43
N GLY A 4 2.06 -0.50 12.71
CA GLY A 4 1.49 -0.56 11.35
C GLY A 4 -0.03 -0.41 11.32
N VAL A 5 -0.72 -0.86 12.37
CA VAL A 5 -2.18 -0.68 12.52
C VAL A 5 -2.52 0.80 12.76
N GLU A 6 -1.75 1.48 13.61
CA GLU A 6 -1.93 2.90 13.90
C GLU A 6 -1.62 3.79 12.68
N SER A 7 -0.65 3.38 11.86
CA SER A 7 -0.16 4.16 10.72
C SER A 7 -0.85 3.84 9.39
N GLY A 8 -1.84 2.94 9.37
CA GLY A 8 -2.41 2.41 8.12
C GLY A 8 -3.05 3.46 7.22
N ALA A 9 -3.70 4.48 7.79
CA ALA A 9 -4.27 5.58 7.00
C ALA A 9 -3.20 6.48 6.35
N ASP A 10 -2.10 6.72 7.06
CA ASP A 10 -0.95 7.48 6.54
C ASP A 10 -0.27 6.72 5.39
N MET A 11 -0.09 5.40 5.54
CA MET A 11 0.42 4.53 4.47
C MET A 11 -0.43 4.61 3.20
N VAL A 12 -1.77 4.63 3.33
CA VAL A 12 -2.67 4.75 2.16
C VAL A 12 -2.47 6.08 1.45
N ASN A 13 -2.34 7.19 2.19
CA ASN A 13 -2.11 8.50 1.58
C ASN A 13 -0.76 8.56 0.84
N LYS A 14 0.31 8.03 1.44
CA LYS A 14 1.64 7.96 0.78
C LYS A 14 1.62 7.12 -0.49
N LEU A 15 0.90 6.00 -0.48
CA LEU A 15 0.73 5.17 -1.67
C LEU A 15 -0.11 5.88 -2.74
N PHE A 16 -1.14 6.61 -2.33
CA PHE A 16 -1.94 7.43 -3.24
C PHE A 16 -1.11 8.52 -3.93
N ASP A 17 -0.23 9.21 -3.20
CA ASP A 17 0.69 10.21 -3.76
C ASP A 17 1.68 9.59 -4.77
N LYS A 18 1.99 8.30 -4.62
CA LYS A 18 2.80 7.50 -5.57
C LYS A 18 1.97 6.92 -6.73
N GLY A 19 0.68 7.27 -6.85
CA GLY A 19 -0.22 6.78 -7.89
C GLY A 19 -0.82 5.40 -7.63
N ILE A 20 -0.68 4.85 -6.43
CA ILE A 20 -1.16 3.52 -6.03
C ILE A 20 -2.44 3.68 -5.20
N LEU A 21 -3.59 3.36 -5.80
CA LEU A 21 -4.88 3.44 -5.11
C LEU A 21 -5.18 2.14 -4.35
N ILE A 22 -5.26 2.22 -3.03
CA ILE A 22 -5.60 1.10 -2.15
C ILE A 22 -6.51 1.57 -1.02
N ASN A 23 -7.10 0.63 -0.27
CA ASN A 23 -7.93 0.94 0.89
C ASN A 23 -7.35 0.34 2.17
N PHE A 24 -7.49 1.03 3.29
CA PHE A 24 -7.26 0.46 4.62
C PHE A 24 -8.59 -0.05 5.18
N ALA A 25 -8.66 -1.34 5.49
CA ALA A 25 -9.89 -2.02 5.89
C ALA A 25 -9.74 -2.69 7.26
N GLY A 26 -10.80 -2.62 8.07
CA GLY A 26 -10.86 -3.27 9.38
C GLY A 26 -9.77 -2.83 10.35
N ASN A 27 -9.23 -1.62 10.15
CA ASN A 27 -8.13 -1.03 10.92
C ASN A 27 -6.86 -1.91 11.01
N ALA A 28 -6.66 -2.86 10.10
CA ALA A 28 -5.48 -3.73 10.18
C ALA A 28 -4.99 -4.27 8.83
N VAL A 29 -5.73 -4.04 7.74
CA VAL A 29 -5.47 -4.70 6.46
C VAL A 29 -5.43 -3.68 5.33
N LEU A 30 -4.37 -3.70 4.53
CA LEU A 30 -4.33 -3.02 3.24
C LEU A 30 -4.99 -3.89 2.18
N ARG A 31 -5.98 -3.34 1.48
CA ARG A 31 -6.75 -4.02 0.42
C ARG A 31 -6.36 -3.45 -0.93
N PHE A 32 -5.84 -4.33 -1.79
CA PHE A 32 -5.48 -4.03 -3.17
C PHE A 32 -6.60 -4.50 -4.09
N LEU A 33 -7.07 -3.63 -4.98
CA LEU A 33 -8.16 -3.91 -5.92
C LEU A 33 -7.72 -3.59 -7.35
N PRO A 34 -6.73 -4.34 -7.91
CA PRO A 34 -6.33 -4.13 -9.29
C PRO A 34 -7.45 -4.53 -10.26
N PRO A 35 -7.54 -3.90 -11.45
CA PRO A 35 -8.47 -4.32 -12.48
C PRO A 35 -8.06 -5.66 -13.10
N LEU A 36 -9.01 -6.35 -13.74
CA LEU A 36 -8.74 -7.65 -14.41
C LEU A 36 -7.80 -7.55 -15.63
N ILE A 37 -7.50 -6.33 -16.09
CA ILE A 37 -6.63 -6.03 -17.22
C ILE A 37 -5.21 -5.60 -16.81
N ILE A 38 -4.89 -5.64 -15.51
CA ILE A 38 -3.59 -5.22 -14.99
C ILE A 38 -2.43 -6.02 -15.61
N THR A 39 -1.30 -5.36 -15.87
CA THR A 39 -0.08 -6.03 -16.38
C THR A 39 0.89 -6.41 -15.26
N LYS A 40 1.90 -7.22 -15.60
CA LYS A 40 2.96 -7.58 -14.63
C LYS A 40 3.79 -6.37 -14.25
N GLU A 41 4.07 -5.50 -15.21
CA GLU A 41 4.86 -4.29 -15.01
C GLU A 41 4.15 -3.31 -14.05
N GLU A 42 2.82 -3.19 -14.14
CA GLU A 42 2.01 -2.42 -13.19
C GLU A 42 2.05 -3.03 -11.78
N ILE A 43 2.07 -4.37 -11.67
CA ILE A 43 2.26 -5.05 -10.38
C ILE A 43 3.66 -4.78 -9.82
N ASP A 44 4.71 -4.81 -10.65
CA ASP A 44 6.08 -4.54 -10.21
C ASP A 44 6.25 -3.10 -9.71
N GLN A 45 5.59 -2.13 -10.37
CA GLN A 45 5.53 -0.74 -9.91
C GLN A 45 4.83 -0.63 -8.54
N LEU A 46 3.70 -1.31 -8.36
CA LEU A 46 3.00 -1.37 -7.09
C LEU A 46 3.88 -1.97 -5.99
N LEU A 47 4.55 -3.09 -6.25
CA LEU A 47 5.42 -3.75 -5.29
C LEU A 47 6.61 -2.88 -4.89
N THR A 48 7.18 -2.14 -5.85
CA THR A 48 8.27 -1.19 -5.59
C THR A 48 7.80 -0.08 -4.65
N GLY A 49 6.71 0.61 -5.00
CA GLY A 49 6.17 1.69 -4.17
C GLY A 49 5.68 1.22 -2.79
N LEU A 50 5.10 0.02 -2.72
CA LEU A 50 4.71 -0.61 -1.46
C LEU A 50 5.92 -0.92 -0.58
N GLY A 51 6.99 -1.47 -1.16
CA GLY A 51 8.22 -1.77 -0.44
C GLY A 51 8.86 -0.52 0.17
N GLU A 52 8.93 0.57 -0.62
CA GLU A 52 9.43 1.87 -0.15
C GLU A 52 8.64 2.38 1.05
N VAL A 53 7.30 2.41 0.94
CA VAL A 53 6.45 2.91 2.03
C VAL A 53 6.56 2.01 3.26
N LEU A 54 6.51 0.68 3.10
CA LEU A 54 6.59 -0.23 4.24
C LEU A 54 7.92 -0.14 4.99
N ALA A 55 9.03 0.08 4.29
CA ALA A 55 10.36 0.22 4.90
C ALA A 55 10.43 1.38 5.92
N GLU A 56 9.62 2.43 5.74
CA GLU A 56 9.53 3.56 6.68
C GLU A 56 8.90 3.19 8.03
N TYR A 57 8.26 2.01 8.14
CA TYR A 57 7.54 1.56 9.34
C TYR A 57 8.06 0.21 9.87
N GLN A 58 9.24 -0.23 9.43
CA GLN A 58 9.83 -1.53 9.81
C GLN A 58 10.59 -1.58 11.16
N ASP A 59 10.54 -0.52 11.99
CA ASP A 59 11.03 -0.61 13.39
C ASP A 59 10.08 -1.38 14.31
#